data_AF-A0A7C1N661-F1
#
_entry.id   AF-A0A7C1N661-F1
#
_cell.length_a   1.000
_cell.length_b   1.000
_cell.length_c   1.000
_cell.angle_alpha   90.00
_cell.angle_beta   90.00
_cell.angle_gamma   90.00
#
_symmetry.space_group_name_H-M   'P 1'
#
loop_
_entity.id
_entity.type
_entity.pdbx_description
1 polymer ?
#
loop_
_entity_poly.entity_id
_entity_poly.type
_entity_poly.pdbx_seq_one_letter_code
_entity_poly.pdbx_strand_id
1 'polypeptide(L)'
;MAKTKTREITIVQSKGALSIFKKQGSSKKDYDFEGISALRKLLSNEKARILNIIKTQNPGSIYDLAKRLGRSFKSVSDDVKLLKRFGFIEIIEEKTKNRIRHKPEIVVDTITIHIRV
;
A
#
# COMPACT_ATOMS: atom_id res chain seq x y z
N MET A 1 -4.98 -22.47 -14.27
CA MET A 1 -5.41 -21.06 -14.11
C MET A 1 -4.61 -20.47 -12.96
N ALA A 2 -3.86 -19.39 -13.19
CA ALA A 2 -3.04 -18.77 -12.14
C ALA A 2 -3.96 -18.24 -11.02
N LYS A 3 -3.61 -18.52 -9.76
CA LYS A 3 -4.39 -18.05 -8.59
C LYS A 3 -4.30 -16.52 -8.52
N THR A 4 -5.37 -15.83 -8.92
CA THR A 4 -5.50 -14.37 -8.80
C THR A 4 -5.45 -13.97 -7.32
N LYS A 5 -4.51 -13.10 -6.94
CA LYS A 5 -4.37 -12.64 -5.55
C LYS A 5 -5.29 -11.44 -5.32
N THR A 6 -6.45 -11.68 -4.68
CA THR A 6 -7.39 -10.63 -4.29
C THR A 6 -7.12 -10.17 -2.87
N ARG A 7 -7.02 -8.85 -2.65
CA ARG A 7 -6.88 -8.23 -1.33
C ARG A 7 -8.17 -7.52 -0.95
N GLU A 8 -8.82 -8.02 0.09
CA GLU A 8 -10.03 -7.41 0.64
C GLU A 8 -9.69 -6.50 1.82
N ILE A 9 -10.19 -5.28 1.79
CA ILE A 9 -10.12 -4.32 2.89
C ILE A 9 -11.57 -4.01 3.29
N THR A 10 -11.97 -4.42 4.49
CA THR A 10 -13.29 -4.09 5.02
C THR A 10 -13.17 -3.00 6.07
N ILE A 11 -13.92 -1.91 5.85
CA ILE A 11 -14.06 -0.77 6.73
C ILE A 11 -15.49 -0.83 7.26
N VAL A 12 -15.66 -1.19 8.54
CA VAL A 12 -16.98 -1.39 9.17
C VAL A 12 -17.25 -0.26 10.15
N GLN A 13 -18.33 0.50 9.98
CA GLN A 13 -18.79 1.48 10.94
C GLN A 13 -19.35 0.77 12.20
N SER A 14 -18.49 0.30 13.10
CA SER A 14 -18.94 -0.14 14.43
C SER A 14 -18.90 1.06 15.37
N LYS A 15 -20.04 1.73 15.56
CA LYS A 15 -20.24 2.78 16.59
C LYS A 15 -19.00 3.69 16.80
N GLY A 16 -18.44 4.22 15.71
CA GLY A 16 -17.38 5.25 15.75
C GLY A 16 -15.93 4.81 15.53
N ALA A 17 -15.62 3.53 15.34
CA ALA A 17 -14.22 3.08 15.10
C ALA A 17 -14.05 2.32 13.77
N LEU A 18 -13.09 2.73 12.95
CA LEU A 18 -12.72 2.06 11.68
C LEU A 18 -11.30 1.48 11.76
N SER A 19 -11.18 0.35 12.45
CA SER A 19 -9.91 -0.34 12.62
C SER A 19 -9.54 -1.17 11.38
N ILE A 20 -8.45 -0.80 10.69
CA ILE A 20 -7.91 -1.56 9.54
C ILE A 20 -7.27 -2.90 10.00
N PHE A 21 -6.99 -3.03 11.30
CA PHE A 21 -6.62 -4.28 11.96
C PHE A 21 -7.37 -4.34 13.28
N LYS A 22 -8.15 -5.40 13.49
CA LYS A 22 -9.02 -5.60 14.66
C LYS A 22 -8.22 -5.51 15.96
N LYS A 23 -8.14 -4.32 16.57
CA LYS A 23 -7.69 -4.16 17.96
C LYS A 23 -8.92 -4.27 18.85
N GLN A 24 -8.97 -5.35 19.60
CA GLN A 24 -10.03 -5.63 20.55
C GLN A 24 -9.89 -4.66 21.73
N GLY A 25 -10.85 -3.74 21.86
CA GLY A 25 -11.00 -2.86 23.03
C GLY A 25 -10.62 -1.40 22.80
N SER A 26 -11.61 -0.58 22.48
CA SER A 26 -11.63 0.83 22.87
C SER A 26 -13.09 1.27 23.06
N SER A 27 -13.51 1.37 24.32
CA SER A 27 -14.75 2.02 24.71
C SER A 27 -14.48 3.51 24.82
N LYS A 28 -14.94 4.31 23.85
CA LYS A 28 -15.52 5.65 24.02
C LYS A 28 -15.69 6.31 22.65
N LYS A 29 -16.73 7.15 22.59
CA LYS A 29 -17.29 7.86 21.43
C LYS A 29 -16.33 8.95 20.91
N ASP A 30 -15.21 8.56 20.33
CA ASP A 30 -14.39 9.46 19.52
C ASP A 30 -14.35 8.92 18.10
N TYR A 31 -14.66 9.79 17.13
CA TYR A 31 -14.62 9.45 15.71
C TYR A 31 -13.18 9.05 15.34
N ASP A 32 -12.95 7.77 15.04
CA ASP A 32 -11.65 7.30 14.59
C ASP A 32 -11.44 7.63 13.11
N PHE A 33 -11.05 8.88 12.85
CA PHE A 33 -10.67 9.38 11.52
C PHE A 33 -9.41 8.68 10.97
N GLU A 34 -8.71 7.84 11.74
CA GLU A 34 -7.45 7.22 11.32
C GLU A 34 -7.67 6.24 10.15
N GLY A 35 -8.74 5.44 10.19
CA GLY A 35 -9.08 4.49 9.12
C GLY A 35 -9.42 5.17 7.80
N ILE A 36 -10.28 6.20 7.83
CA ILE A 36 -10.64 7.00 6.64
C ILE A 36 -9.45 7.83 6.14
N SER A 37 -8.66 8.40 7.05
CA SER A 37 -7.46 9.15 6.70
C SER A 37 -6.44 8.26 6.01
N ALA A 38 -6.26 7.03 6.49
CA ALA A 38 -5.37 6.06 5.88
C ALA A 38 -5.89 5.59 4.51
N LEU A 39 -7.20 5.36 4.36
CA LEU A 39 -7.83 5.08 3.07
C LEU A 39 -7.63 6.23 2.07
N ARG A 40 -7.85 7.48 2.50
CA ARG A 40 -7.65 8.67 1.66
C ARG A 40 -6.20 8.80 1.20
N LYS A 41 -5.24 8.53 2.08
CA LYS A 41 -3.81 8.51 1.73
C LYS A 41 -3.47 7.39 0.75
N LEU A 42 -4.16 6.25 0.85
CA LEU A 42 -3.98 5.09 -0.01
C LEU A 42 -4.55 5.31 -1.41
N LEU A 43 -5.72 5.93 -1.51
CA LEU A 43 -6.44 6.21 -2.76
C LEU A 43 -5.99 7.51 -3.46
N SER A 44 -4.77 7.98 -3.19
CA SER A 44 -4.26 9.19 -3.84
C SER A 44 -3.74 8.93 -5.26
N ASN A 45 -3.81 9.94 -6.13
CA ASN A 45 -3.30 9.86 -7.51
C ASN A 45 -1.84 9.41 -7.58
N GLU A 46 -1.02 9.85 -6.62
CA GLU A 46 0.38 9.44 -6.53
C GLU A 46 0.54 7.95 -6.24
N LYS A 47 -0.34 7.36 -5.43
CA LYS A 47 -0.33 5.91 -5.17
C LYS A 47 -0.75 5.12 -6.40
N ALA A 48 -1.78 5.59 -7.11
CA ALA A 48 -2.19 5.00 -8.39
C ALA A 48 -1.06 5.06 -9.42
N ARG A 49 -0.35 6.19 -9.50
CA ARG A 49 0.81 6.37 -10.40
C ARG A 49 1.96 5.43 -10.04
N ILE A 50 2.28 5.28 -8.75
CA ILE A 50 3.31 4.34 -8.27
C ILE A 50 2.95 2.90 -8.68
N LEU A 51 1.72 2.47 -8.42
CA LEU A 51 1.25 1.13 -8.80
C LEU A 51 1.33 0.92 -10.32
N ASN A 52 0.89 1.91 -11.11
CA ASN A 52 0.96 1.83 -12.56
C ASN A 52 2.41 1.68 -13.06
N ILE A 53 3.37 2.48 -12.55
CA ILE A 53 4.77 2.39 -12.98
C ILE A 53 5.40 1.07 -12.54
N ILE A 54 5.11 0.58 -11.33
CA ILE A 54 5.62 -0.72 -10.90
C ILE A 54 5.11 -1.82 -11.83
N LYS A 55 3.82 -1.80 -12.19
CA LYS A 55 3.20 -2.81 -13.08
C LYS A 55 3.71 -2.76 -14.52
N THR A 56 3.87 -1.55 -15.07
CA THR A 56 4.15 -1.36 -16.51
C THR A 56 5.63 -1.28 -16.84
N GLN A 57 6.46 -0.80 -15.90
CA GLN A 57 7.88 -0.54 -16.15
C GLN A 57 8.84 -1.41 -15.33
N ASN A 58 8.35 -2.21 -14.38
CA ASN A 58 9.13 -3.15 -13.58
C ASN A 58 10.48 -2.57 -13.05
N PRO A 59 10.44 -1.49 -12.24
CA PRO A 59 11.64 -0.84 -11.75
C PRO A 59 12.50 -1.78 -10.91
N GLY A 60 13.82 -1.77 -11.15
CA GLY A 60 14.75 -2.68 -10.47
C GLY A 60 15.10 -2.29 -9.02
N SER A 61 14.62 -1.14 -8.55
CA SER A 61 14.78 -0.69 -7.16
C SER A 61 13.82 0.46 -6.83
N ILE A 62 13.64 0.78 -5.55
CA ILE A 62 12.93 1.99 -5.11
C ILE A 62 13.57 3.27 -5.67
N TYR A 63 14.90 3.28 -5.83
CA TYR A 63 15.62 4.42 -6.42
C TYR A 63 15.31 4.59 -7.91
N ASP A 64 15.24 3.49 -8.66
CA ASP A 64 14.83 3.50 -10.07
C ASP A 64 13.37 3.95 -10.22
N LEU A 65 12.48 3.45 -9.36
CA LEU A 65 11.08 3.92 -9.28
C LEU A 65 11.00 5.43 -9.05
N ALA A 66 11.81 5.97 -8.14
CA ALA A 66 11.84 7.40 -7.86
C ALA A 66 12.28 8.23 -9.08
N LYS A 67 13.30 7.77 -9.82
CA LYS A 67 13.73 8.39 -11.07
C LYS A 67 12.62 8.40 -12.13
N ARG A 68 11.95 7.27 -12.33
CA ARG A 68 10.83 7.15 -13.29
C ARG A 68 9.63 8.02 -12.93
N LEU A 69 9.38 8.23 -11.64
CA LEU A 69 8.33 9.12 -11.16
C LEU A 69 8.71 10.60 -11.22
N GLY A 70 10.00 10.92 -11.35
CA GLY A 70 10.51 12.29 -11.21
C GLY A 70 10.31 12.84 -9.79
N ARG A 71 10.36 11.98 -8.76
CA ARG A 71 10.09 12.33 -7.36
C ARG A 71 11.29 12.04 -6.46
N SER A 72 11.32 12.66 -5.29
CA SER A 72 12.37 12.41 -4.29
C SER A 72 12.32 10.96 -3.80
N PHE A 73 13.49 10.36 -3.55
CA PHE A 73 13.59 9.00 -3.03
C PHE A 73 12.84 8.83 -1.69
N LYS A 74 12.93 9.83 -0.80
CA LYS A 74 12.25 9.80 0.51
C LYS A 74 10.74 9.67 0.34
N SER A 75 10.13 10.54 -0.48
CA SER A 75 8.68 10.51 -0.71
C SER A 75 8.21 9.18 -1.31
N VAL A 76 8.96 8.66 -2.29
CA VAL A 76 8.63 7.39 -2.95
C VAL A 76 8.82 6.21 -1.99
N SER A 77 9.87 6.22 -1.16
CA SER A 77 10.11 5.20 -0.13
C SER A 77 8.97 5.16 0.90
N ASP A 78 8.52 6.32 1.37
CA ASP A 78 7.41 6.40 2.32
C ASP A 78 6.09 5.91 1.69
N ASP A 79 5.85 6.26 0.43
CA ASP A 79 4.69 5.79 -0.33
C ASP A 79 4.71 4.26 -0.55
N VAL A 80 5.87 3.70 -0.89
CA VAL A 80 6.07 2.24 -1.06
C VAL A 80 5.87 1.51 0.28
N LYS A 81 6.37 2.05 1.40
CA LYS A 81 6.14 1.49 2.74
C LYS A 81 4.66 1.47 3.10
N LEU A 82 3.92 2.53 2.76
CA LEU A 82 2.47 2.58 2.96
C LEU A 82 1.80 1.46 2.16
N LEU A 83 2.08 1.35 0.87
CA LEU A 83 1.50 0.33 0.00
C LEU A 83 1.84 -1.10 0.45
N LYS A 84 3.07 -1.31 0.97
CA LYS A 84 3.48 -2.55 1.63
C LYS A 84 2.66 -2.85 2.89
N ARG A 85 2.42 -1.84 3.74
CA ARG A 85 1.60 -1.99 4.96
C ARG A 85 0.17 -2.43 4.65
N PHE A 86 -0.39 -2.00 3.51
CA PHE A 86 -1.69 -2.46 3.02
C PHE A 86 -1.67 -3.81 2.31
N GLY A 87 -0.47 -4.33 2.00
CA GLY A 87 -0.27 -5.61 1.35
C GLY A 87 -0.45 -5.56 -0.17
N PHE A 88 -0.31 -4.37 -0.79
CA PHE A 88 -0.41 -4.25 -2.25
C PHE A 88 0.92 -4.56 -2.94
N ILE A 89 2.02 -4.27 -2.25
CA ILE A 89 3.38 -4.38 -2.77
C ILE A 89 4.24 -5.13 -1.76
N GLU A 90 5.13 -5.98 -2.26
CA GLU A 90 6.27 -6.50 -1.50
C GLU A 90 7.57 -5.84 -1.96
N ILE A 91 8.56 -5.83 -1.07
CA ILE A 91 9.91 -5.37 -1.38
C ILE A 91 10.78 -6.61 -1.35
N ILE A 92 11.23 -7.04 -2.52
CA ILE A 92 12.10 -8.19 -2.69
C ILE A 92 13.54 -7.71 -2.58
N GLU A 93 14.32 -8.40 -1.76
CA GLU A 93 15.76 -8.16 -1.65
C GLU A 93 16.51 -9.00 -2.67
N GLU A 94 17.09 -8.33 -3.66
CA GLU A 94 17.93 -8.97 -4.68
C GLU A 94 19.41 -8.66 -4.38
N LYS A 95 20.20 -9.71 -4.11
CA LYS A 95 21.66 -9.59 -3.95
C LYS A 95 22.32 -9.54 -5.33
N THR A 96 22.94 -8.42 -5.65
CA THR A 96 23.77 -8.29 -6.86
C THR A 96 25.21 -8.03 -6.45
N LYS A 97 26.10 -9.02 -6.68
CA LYS A 97 27.54 -8.96 -6.35
C LYS A 97 27.80 -8.52 -4.89
N ASN A 98 27.97 -7.20 -4.65
CA ASN A 98 28.25 -6.61 -3.34
C ASN A 98 27.15 -5.68 -2.81
N ARG A 99 25.96 -5.63 -3.44
CA ARG A 99 24.87 -4.72 -3.05
C ARG A 99 23.54 -5.46 -2.95
N ILE A 100 22.72 -5.06 -1.97
CA ILE A 100 21.33 -5.48 -1.83
C ILE A 100 20.46 -4.42 -2.49
N ARG A 101 19.58 -4.84 -3.39
CA ARG A 101 18.58 -3.97 -4.02
C ARG A 101 17.21 -4.29 -3.45
N HIS A 102 16.45 -3.25 -3.16
CA HIS A 102 15.06 -3.34 -2.71
C HIS A 102 14.15 -3.11 -3.92
N LYS A 103 13.70 -4.19 -4.55
CA LYS A 103 12.85 -4.17 -5.73
C LYS A 103 11.37 -4.20 -5.29
N PRO A 104 10.57 -3.18 -5.64
CA PRO A 104 9.15 -3.19 -5.35
C PRO A 104 8.39 -4.06 -6.37
N GLU A 105 7.53 -4.96 -5.90
CA GLU A 105 6.70 -5.82 -6.74
C GLU A 105 5.25 -5.82 -6.27
N ILE A 106 4.29 -5.70 -7.20
CA ILE A 106 2.86 -5.78 -6.88
C ILE A 106 2.49 -7.24 -6.67
N VAL A 107 1.92 -7.54 -5.50
CA VAL A 107 1.54 -8.91 -5.11
C VAL A 107 0.03 -9.15 -5.13
N VAL A 108 -0.73 -8.18 -5.62
CA VAL A 108 -2.20 -8.24 -5.71
C VAL A 108 -2.63 -7.92 -7.13
N ASP A 109 -3.62 -8.64 -7.62
CA ASP A 109 -4.23 -8.39 -8.93
C ASP A 109 -5.48 -7.52 -8.79
N THR A 110 -6.23 -7.73 -7.71
CA THR A 110 -7.49 -7.04 -7.42
C THR A 110 -7.51 -6.54 -5.99
N ILE A 111 -7.96 -5.30 -5.79
CA ILE A 111 -8.21 -4.71 -4.48
C ILE A 111 -9.71 -4.45 -4.37
N THR A 112 -10.35 -5.07 -3.38
CA THR A 112 -11.78 -4.86 -3.09
C THR A 112 -11.90 -4.13 -1.77
N ILE A 113 -12.57 -2.97 -1.79
CA ILE A 113 -12.79 -2.15 -0.60
C ILE A 113 -14.27 -2.23 -0.24
N HIS A 114 -14.57 -2.87 0.87
CA HIS A 114 -15.91 -2.92 1.43
C HIS A 114 -16.07 -1.80 2.45
N ILE A 115 -16.96 -0.86 2.16
CA ILE A 115 -17.37 0.16 3.11
C ILE A 115 -18.76 -0.24 3.60
N ARG A 116 -18.86 -0.58 4.89
CA ARG A 116 -20.13 -0.88 5.55
C ARG A 116 -20.50 0.31 6.43
N VAL A 117 -21.52 1.03 5.98
CA VAL A 117 -22.19 2.14 6.67
C VAL A 117 -23.37 1.57 7.44
#